data_AF-A0A3D1B1S8-F1
#
_entry.id   AF-A0A3D1B1S8-F1
#
_cell.length_a   1.000
_cell.length_b   1.000
_cell.length_c   1.000
_cell.angle_alpha   90.00
_cell.angle_beta   90.00
_cell.angle_gamma   90.00
#
_symmetry.space_group_name_H-M   'P 1'
#
loop_
_entity.id
_entity.type
_entity.pdbx_description
1 polymer ?
#
loop_
_entity_poly.entity_id
_entity_poly.type
_entity_poly.pdbx_seq_one_letter_code
_entity_poly.pdbx_strand_id
1 'polypeptide(L)'
;MAPADVSAVVARRVQQPFVRLDELQASLDIGSQQFLRLGGNSMYLLRATARLRLPDGKFSDLRRTVAARVKFLRNAEDAYQILRWYDRG
;
A
#
# COMPACT_ATOMS: atom_id res chain seq x y z
N MET A 1 4.88 16.79 14.20
CA MET A 1 5.67 16.64 12.96
C MET A 1 5.51 17.87 12.10
N ALA A 2 6.60 18.62 11.92
CA ALA A 2 6.62 19.74 10.99
C ALA A 2 6.73 19.22 9.54
N PRO A 3 6.29 19.99 8.52
CA PRO A 3 6.44 19.61 7.11
C PRO A 3 7.88 19.31 6.69
N ALA A 4 8.86 19.98 7.31
CA ALA A 4 10.28 19.75 7.07
C ALA A 4 10.70 18.31 7.47
N ASP A 5 10.24 17.82 8.62
CA ASP A 5 10.54 16.46 9.11
C ASP A 5 9.99 15.39 8.15
N VAL A 6 8.77 15.61 7.63
CA VAL A 6 8.16 14.73 6.61
C VAL A 6 9.08 14.63 5.39
N SER A 7 9.54 15.78 4.88
CA SER A 7 10.36 15.85 3.68
C SER A 7 11.71 15.15 3.86
N ALA A 8 12.32 15.27 5.04
CA ALA A 8 13.58 14.61 5.38
C ALA A 8 13.42 13.08 5.44
N VAL A 9 12.35 12.59 6.08
CA VAL A 9 12.02 11.16 6.13
C VAL A 9 11.77 10.59 4.74
N VAL A 10 11.04 11.31 3.88
CA VAL A 10 10.77 10.91 2.49
C VAL A 10 12.06 10.88 1.67
N ALA A 11 12.88 11.93 1.74
CA ALA A 11 14.15 12.01 1.01
C ALA A 11 15.10 10.87 1.40
N ARG A 12 15.25 10.59 2.71
CA ARG A 12 16.04 9.46 3.21
C ARG A 12 15.48 8.13 2.72
N ARG A 13 14.17 7.92 2.79
CA ARG A 13 13.52 6.66 2.37
C ARG A 13 13.76 6.33 0.89
N VAL A 14 13.82 7.34 0.02
CA VAL A 14 14.10 7.15 -1.41
C VAL A 14 15.52 6.62 -1.64
N GLN A 15 16.50 7.10 -0.86
CA GLN A 15 17.88 6.64 -0.94
C GLN A 15 18.07 5.27 -0.27
N GLN A 16 17.48 5.09 0.92
CA GLN A 16 17.57 3.86 1.69
C GLN A 16 16.28 3.63 2.50
N PRO A 17 15.57 2.49 2.29
CA PRO A 17 14.43 2.12 3.11
C PRO A 17 14.79 1.97 4.60
N PHE A 18 13.86 2.30 5.49
CA PHE A 18 14.00 2.02 6.93
C PHE A 18 13.70 0.55 7.19
N VAL A 19 14.71 -0.21 7.62
CA VAL A 19 14.55 -1.64 7.91
C VAL A 19 14.34 -1.89 9.40
N ARG A 20 14.94 -1.04 10.24
CA ARG A 20 14.89 -1.14 11.69
C ARG A 20 14.25 0.11 12.31
N LEU A 21 13.47 -0.08 13.38
CA LEU A 21 12.64 0.99 13.95
C LEU A 21 13.49 2.09 14.58
N ASP A 22 14.62 1.74 15.17
CA ASP A 22 15.63 2.65 15.71
C ASP A 22 16.14 3.64 14.65
N GLU A 23 16.38 3.17 13.42
CA GLU A 23 16.79 4.03 12.31
C GLU A 23 15.72 5.06 11.94
N LEU A 24 14.45 4.67 12.01
CA LEU A 24 13.34 5.60 11.78
C LEU A 24 13.24 6.60 12.93
N GLN A 25 13.33 6.14 14.18
CA GLN A 25 13.24 7.00 15.36
C GLN A 25 14.36 8.05 15.40
N ALA A 26 15.58 7.70 14.97
CA ALA A 26 16.69 8.63 14.85
C ALA A 26 16.45 9.76 13.84
N SER A 27 15.55 9.55 12.87
CA SER A 27 15.16 10.57 11.88
C SER A 27 13.96 11.42 12.28
N LEU A 28 13.40 11.20 13.46
CA LEU A 28 12.16 11.82 13.93
C LEU A 28 12.38 12.63 15.22
N ASP A 29 11.60 13.69 15.37
CA ASP A 29 11.43 14.38 16.65
C ASP A 29 10.75 13.45 17.69
N ILE A 30 11.07 13.68 18.97
CA ILE A 30 10.58 12.86 20.09
C ILE A 30 9.05 12.75 20.08
N GLY A 31 8.35 13.82 19.71
CA GLY A 31 6.89 13.86 19.62
C GLY A 31 6.29 12.92 18.57
N SER A 32 6.99 12.65 17.47
CA SER A 32 6.48 11.80 16.38
C SER A 32 6.86 10.32 16.53
N GLN A 33 7.84 9.99 17.36
CA GLN A 33 8.30 8.61 17.59
C GLN A 33 7.22 7.68 18.17
N GLN A 34 6.21 8.23 18.85
CA GLN A 34 5.13 7.46 19.47
C GLN A 34 4.05 6.99 18.47
N PHE A 35 3.87 7.70 17.35
CA PHE A 35 2.81 7.43 16.37
C PHE A 35 3.31 6.69 15.14
N LEU A 36 4.60 6.79 14.84
CA LEU A 36 5.19 6.19 13.65
C LEU A 36 5.77 4.81 13.98
N ARG A 37 5.47 3.85 13.09
CA ARG A 37 5.94 2.48 13.16
C ARG A 37 6.46 2.08 11.79
N LEU A 38 7.41 1.14 11.75
CA LEU A 38 7.67 0.39 10.54
C LEU A 38 6.52 -0.59 10.33
N GLY A 39 5.62 -0.24 9.42
CA GLY A 39 4.41 -0.99 9.11
C GLY A 39 4.25 -1.25 7.61
N GLY A 40 3.10 -1.79 7.22
CA GLY A 40 2.73 -2.05 5.82
C GLY A 40 2.75 -3.52 5.39
N ASN A 41 3.12 -4.44 6.28
CA ASN A 41 3.43 -5.82 5.87
C ASN A 41 2.22 -6.74 5.73
N SER A 42 1.02 -6.28 6.10
CA SER A 42 -0.18 -7.15 6.16
C SER A 42 -1.42 -6.57 5.50
N MET A 43 -1.47 -5.29 5.10
CA MET A 43 -2.66 -4.71 4.46
C MET A 43 -2.28 -4.04 3.14
N TYR A 44 -2.97 -4.42 2.07
CA TYR A 44 -2.71 -3.92 0.72
C TYR A 44 -4.01 -3.49 0.05
N LEU A 45 -3.92 -2.48 -0.82
CA LEU A 45 -4.98 -2.15 -1.76
C LEU A 45 -4.59 -2.73 -3.12
N LEU A 46 -5.29 -3.78 -3.56
CA LEU A 46 -5.12 -4.36 -4.89
C LEU A 46 -6.07 -3.66 -5.85
N ARG A 47 -5.56 -3.20 -7.00
CA ARG A 47 -6.38 -2.59 -8.06
C ARG A 47 -6.19 -3.37 -9.36
N ALA A 48 -7.27 -3.89 -9.91
CA ALA A 48 -7.28 -4.64 -11.16
C ALA A 48 -8.12 -3.92 -12.20
N THR A 49 -7.63 -3.82 -13.43
CA THR A 49 -8.37 -3.26 -14.56
C THR A 49 -8.46 -4.31 -15.66
N ALA A 50 -9.66 -4.53 -16.19
CA ALA A 50 -9.89 -5.45 -17.30
C ALA A 50 -10.67 -4.78 -18.44
N ARG A 51 -10.41 -5.24 -19.66
CA ARG A 51 -11.17 -4.93 -20.88
C ARG A 51 -11.56 -6.25 -21.54
N LEU A 52 -12.77 -6.34 -22.06
CA LEU A 52 -13.23 -7.56 -22.72
C LEU A 52 -12.52 -7.70 -24.08
N ARG A 53 -12.11 -8.92 -24.45
CA ARG A 53 -11.61 -9.21 -25.81
C ARG A 53 -12.79 -9.63 -26.69
N LEU A 54 -12.94 -8.96 -27.82
CA LEU A 54 -14.00 -9.19 -28.81
C LEU A 54 -13.64 -10.37 -29.73
N PRO A 55 -14.63 -10.98 -30.42
CA PRO A 55 -14.37 -12.09 -31.35
C PRO A 55 -13.41 -11.74 -32.50
N ASP A 56 -13.37 -10.47 -32.90
CA ASP A 56 -12.42 -9.97 -33.91
C ASP A 56 -10.99 -9.76 -33.36
N GLY A 57 -10.76 -10.14 -32.10
CA GLY A 57 -9.47 -10.05 -31.43
C GLY A 57 -9.16 -8.69 -30.81
N LYS A 58 -9.98 -7.65 -31.04
CA LYS A 58 -9.82 -6.31 -30.45
C LYS A 58 -10.29 -6.28 -29.00
N PHE A 59 -9.93 -5.23 -28.26
CA PHE A 59 -10.48 -4.99 -26.92
C PHE A 59 -11.69 -4.07 -26.99
N SER A 60 -12.70 -4.31 -26.15
CA SER A 60 -13.85 -3.42 -25.97
C SER A 60 -13.43 -2.05 -25.45
N ASP A 61 -14.24 -1.04 -25.73
CA ASP A 61 -14.12 0.28 -25.11
C ASP A 61 -14.55 0.28 -23.65
N LEU A 62 -15.41 -0.68 -23.27
CA LEU A 62 -15.74 -0.91 -21.87
C LEU A 62 -14.49 -1.34 -21.08
N ARG A 63 -14.22 -0.60 -20.00
CA ARG A 63 -13.13 -0.85 -19.06
C ARG A 63 -13.74 -0.95 -17.68
N ARG A 64 -13.51 -2.08 -16.99
CA ARG A 64 -13.89 -2.23 -15.58
C ARG A 64 -12.66 -2.15 -14.71
N THR A 65 -12.78 -1.44 -13.59
CA THR A 65 -11.71 -1.36 -12.61
C THR A 65 -12.25 -1.68 -11.22
N VAL A 66 -11.64 -2.70 -10.62
CA VAL A 66 -11.92 -3.12 -9.26
C VAL A 66 -10.79 -2.69 -8.33
N ALA A 67 -11.13 -2.34 -7.10
CA ALA A 67 -10.20 -2.21 -5.99
C ALA A 67 -10.63 -3.05 -4.79
N ALA A 68 -9.69 -3.78 -4.19
CA ALA A 68 -9.92 -4.61 -3.01
C ALA A 68 -8.92 -4.26 -1.91
N ARG A 69 -9.39 -4.03 -0.69
CA ARG A 69 -8.52 -3.93 0.49
C ARG A 69 -8.35 -5.33 1.07
N VAL A 70 -7.12 -5.83 1.06
CA VAL A 70 -6.78 -7.20 1.46
C VAL A 70 -5.87 -7.17 2.67
N LYS A 71 -6.13 -8.06 3.64
CA LYS A 71 -5.28 -8.31 4.80
C LYS A 71 -4.63 -9.68 4.67
N PHE A 72 -3.31 -9.76 4.56
CA PHE A 72 -2.56 -11.01 4.63
C PHE A 72 -2.31 -11.42 6.07
N LEU A 73 -2.48 -12.70 6.36
CA LEU A 73 -2.31 -13.29 7.69
C LEU A 73 -1.08 -14.21 7.62
N ARG A 74 -0.05 -13.92 8.41
CA ARG A 74 1.23 -14.64 8.29
C ARG A 74 1.18 -16.10 8.75
N ASN A 75 0.15 -16.53 9.48
CA ASN A 75 0.06 -17.86 10.11
C ASN A 75 -1.41 -18.35 10.28
N ALA A 76 -2.32 -18.05 9.35
CA ALA A 76 -3.71 -18.53 9.42
C ALA A 76 -3.95 -19.61 8.34
N GLU A 77 -4.97 -20.45 8.52
CA GLU A 77 -5.41 -21.40 7.47
C GLU A 77 -5.75 -20.67 6.17
N ASP A 78 -6.33 -19.48 6.28
CA ASP A 78 -6.52 -18.55 5.17
C ASP A 78 -5.31 -17.61 5.01
N ALA A 79 -4.66 -17.67 3.85
CA ALA A 79 -3.52 -16.80 3.52
C ALA A 79 -3.87 -15.30 3.50
N TYR A 80 -5.16 -14.95 3.28
CA TYR A 80 -5.62 -13.56 3.23
C TYR A 80 -7.13 -13.39 3.50
N GLN A 81 -7.53 -12.18 3.84
CA GLN A 81 -8.92 -11.75 4.02
C GLN A 81 -9.22 -10.51 3.16
N ILE A 82 -10.34 -10.51 2.44
CA ILE A 82 -10.83 -9.33 1.71
C ILE A 82 -11.69 -8.51 2.67
N LEU A 83 -11.24 -7.30 2.99
CA LEU A 83 -11.93 -6.40 3.93
C LEU A 83 -12.93 -5.49 3.24
N ARG A 84 -12.69 -5.16 1.97
CA ARG A 84 -13.55 -4.27 1.19
C ARG A 84 -13.36 -4.48 -0.30
N TRP A 85 -14.44 -4.31 -1.04
CA TRP A 85 -14.47 -4.40 -2.49
C TRP A 85 -15.15 -3.17 -3.09
N TYR A 86 -14.56 -2.62 -4.13
CA TYR A 86 -15.10 -1.50 -4.90
C TYR A 86 -15.01 -1.85 -6.37
N ASP A 87 -16.14 -1.86 -7.08
CA ASP A 87 -16.18 -1.96 -8.54
C ASP A 87 -16.54 -0.60 -9.13
N ARG A 88 -15.76 -0.16 -10.12
CA ARG A 88 -16.04 1.02 -10.95
C ARG A 88 -16.11 0.53 -12.40
N GLY A 89 -17.33 0.49 -12.92
CA GLY A 89 -17.65 0.19 -14.31
C GLY A 89 -17.81 1.44 -15.17
#